data_AF-A0AAD9B4A0-F1
#
_entry.id   AF-A0AAD9B4A0-F1
#
_cell.length_a   1.000
_cell.length_b   1.000
_cell.length_c   1.000
_cell.angle_alpha   90.00
_cell.angle_beta   90.00
_cell.angle_gamma   90.00
#
_symmetry.space_group_name_H-M   'P 1'
#
loop_
_entity.id
_entity.type
_entity.pdbx_description
1 polymer ?
#
loop_
_entity_poly.entity_id
_entity_poly.type
_entity_poly.pdbx_seq_one_letter_code
_entity_poly.pdbx_strand_id
1 'polypeptide(L)'
;MVHYERYICIVDPLHYNNLWMHRSFPLALLVVWTPPLLYASLPAFGWNNWTGPDWNGCCASSQNTTLLSNCSINRPTCCSYRRVFPNAFIYLEVYGLVLPAILTIAGMTGRVLWITRGQLKDICRLHRSVERGSQASDQEQRLNLRYTRCVVAVSLTFLACWVPYLIYMHVCIGFLISDTKRSSTTHIVLSCAGIGSMAVVPLVLGLVNRQYTEPAYQLVQKLRDRWRTQGSEEVAV
;
A
#
# COMPACT_ATOMS: atom_id res chain seq x y z
N MET A 1 1.31 -10.80 4.01
CA MET A 1 0.75 -11.39 5.24
C MET A 1 -0.77 -11.19 5.32
N VAL A 2 -1.29 -9.96 5.47
CA VAL A 2 -2.74 -9.70 5.63
C VAL A 2 -3.61 -10.24 4.49
N HIS A 3 -3.18 -10.07 3.22
CA HIS A 3 -3.91 -10.63 2.07
C HIS A 3 -3.90 -12.16 2.03
N TYR A 4 -2.85 -12.80 2.55
CA TYR A 4 -2.71 -14.24 2.62
C TYR A 4 -3.57 -14.85 3.72
N GLU A 5 -3.63 -14.21 4.88
CA GLU A 5 -4.53 -14.58 5.97
C GLU A 5 -6.00 -14.51 5.53
N ARG A 6 -6.39 -13.41 4.87
CA ARG A 6 -7.73 -13.27 4.27
C ARG A 6 -8.00 -14.31 3.19
N TYR A 7 -6.99 -14.67 2.39
CA TYR A 7 -7.10 -15.72 1.39
C TYR A 7 -7.40 -17.08 2.06
N ILE A 8 -6.61 -17.50 3.04
CA ILE A 8 -6.78 -18.79 3.71
C ILE A 8 -8.09 -18.86 4.48
N CYS A 9 -8.50 -17.78 5.15
CA CYS A 9 -9.79 -17.72 5.83
C CYS A 9 -10.98 -17.99 4.88
N ILE A 10 -10.86 -17.59 3.61
CA ILE A 10 -11.94 -17.73 2.62
C ILE A 10 -11.85 -19.04 1.86
N VAL A 11 -10.64 -19.55 1.59
CA VAL A 11 -10.43 -20.77 0.79
C VAL A 11 -10.53 -22.03 1.63
N ASP A 12 -9.96 -22.05 2.84
CA ASP A 12 -9.93 -23.22 3.72
C ASP A 12 -10.13 -22.82 5.19
N PRO A 13 -11.39 -22.59 5.63
CA PRO A 13 -11.70 -22.19 7.00
C PRO A 13 -11.30 -23.25 8.04
N LEU A 14 -11.17 -24.52 7.65
CA LEU A 14 -10.76 -25.61 8.54
C LEU A 14 -9.26 -25.59 8.88
N HIS A 15 -8.41 -25.13 7.95
CA HIS A 15 -6.97 -24.97 8.19
C HIS A 15 -6.62 -23.61 8.81
N TYR A 16 -7.52 -22.62 8.73
CA TYR A 16 -7.34 -21.30 9.34
C TYR A 16 -7.05 -21.38 10.84
N ASN A 17 -7.75 -22.24 11.58
CA ASN A 17 -7.57 -22.38 13.02
C ASN A 17 -6.23 -23.02 13.43
N ASN A 18 -5.54 -23.68 12.49
CA ASN A 18 -4.24 -24.32 12.70
C ASN A 18 -3.08 -23.52 12.07
N LEU A 19 -3.33 -22.27 11.65
CA LEU A 19 -2.30 -21.41 11.09
C LEU A 19 -1.24 -21.09 12.14
N TRP A 20 -0.01 -21.51 11.86
CA TRP A 20 1.17 -21.25 12.69
C TRP A 20 1.40 -19.76 12.97
N MET A 21 0.97 -18.87 12.07
CA MET A 21 1.04 -17.42 12.25
C MET A 21 0.29 -16.91 13.50
N HIS A 22 -0.80 -17.55 13.93
CA HIS A 22 -1.50 -17.13 15.16
C HIS A 22 -0.79 -17.63 16.42
N ARG A 23 -0.10 -18.76 16.34
CA ARG A 23 0.62 -19.37 17.48
C ARG A 23 1.98 -18.72 17.72
N SER A 24 2.58 -18.13 16.69
CA SER A 24 3.89 -17.44 16.78
C SER A 24 3.91 -16.16 15.97
N PHE A 25 2.93 -15.29 16.20
CA PHE A 25 2.84 -13.96 15.59
C PHE A 25 4.15 -13.15 15.61
N PRO A 26 4.90 -13.04 16.73
CA PRO A 26 6.14 -12.26 16.74
C PRO A 26 7.21 -12.84 15.81
N LEU A 27 7.27 -14.18 15.69
CA LEU A 27 8.24 -14.84 14.83
C LEU A 27 7.87 -14.72 13.35
N ALA A 28 6.58 -14.82 13.02
CA ALA A 28 6.08 -14.51 11.68
C ALA A 28 6.37 -13.06 11.28
N LEU A 29 6.23 -12.12 12.22
CA LEU A 29 6.54 -10.71 12.00
C LEU A 29 8.04 -10.53 11.73
N LEU A 30 8.91 -11.13 12.54
CA LEU A 30 10.37 -11.10 12.32
C LEU A 30 10.73 -11.64 10.93
N VAL A 31 10.22 -12.81 10.55
CA VAL A 31 10.49 -13.43 9.24
C VAL A 31 10.02 -12.52 8.08
N VAL A 32 8.93 -11.76 8.27
CA VAL A 32 8.45 -10.81 7.26
C VAL A 32 9.33 -9.56 7.19
N TRP A 33 9.89 -9.09 8.31
CA TRP A 33 10.70 -7.86 8.36
C TRP A 33 12.17 -8.07 8.04
N THR A 34 12.75 -9.25 8.30
CA THR A 34 14.16 -9.52 8.06
C THR A 34 14.56 -9.34 6.59
N PRO A 35 13.84 -9.88 5.58
CA PRO A 35 14.24 -9.73 4.19
C PRO A 35 14.23 -8.28 3.68
N PRO A 36 13.20 -7.44 3.95
CA PRO A 36 13.22 -6.02 3.62
C PRO A 36 14.36 -5.25 4.29
N LEU A 37 14.63 -5.52 5.58
CA LEU A 37 15.70 -4.85 6.33
C LEU A 37 17.08 -5.24 5.81
N LEU A 38 17.27 -6.52 5.49
CA LEU A 38 18.49 -7.00 4.87
C LEU A 38 18.71 -6.36 3.51
N TYR A 39 17.67 -6.29 2.68
CA TYR A 39 17.73 -5.65 1.37
C TYR A 39 18.08 -4.15 1.47
N ALA A 40 17.41 -3.42 2.37
CA ALA A 40 17.62 -2.00 2.58
C ALA A 40 19.03 -1.66 3.12
N SER A 41 19.70 -2.62 3.76
CA SER A 41 21.06 -2.44 4.29
C SER A 41 22.17 -2.81 3.31
N LEU A 42 21.87 -3.46 2.17
CA LEU A 42 22.87 -3.81 1.14
C LEU A 42 23.71 -2.60 0.66
N PRO A 43 23.13 -1.39 0.47
CA PRO A 43 23.91 -0.22 0.09
C PRO A 43 24.88 0.24 1.18
N ALA A 44 24.58 -0.02 2.45
CA ALA A 44 25.47 0.24 3.58
C ALA A 44 26.64 -0.76 3.67
N PHE A 45 26.43 -1.99 3.17
CA PHE A 45 27.48 -3.03 3.08
C PHE A 45 28.37 -2.91 1.84
N GLY A 46 28.25 -1.83 1.08
CA GLY A 46 29.16 -1.51 -0.04
C GLY A 46 28.53 -1.59 -1.42
N TRP A 47 27.24 -1.91 -1.55
CA TRP A 47 26.54 -1.86 -2.84
C TRP A 47 26.05 -0.43 -3.15
N ASN A 48 26.98 0.52 -3.23
CA ASN A 48 26.71 1.94 -3.48
C ASN A 48 27.67 2.54 -4.52
N ASN A 49 27.34 3.72 -5.03
CA ASN A 49 28.11 4.42 -6.06
C ASN A 49 28.98 5.57 -5.50
N TRP A 50 29.39 5.51 -4.23
CA TRP A 50 30.13 6.61 -3.58
C TRP A 50 31.48 6.93 -4.24
N THR A 51 32.04 6.01 -5.02
CA THR A 51 33.31 6.17 -5.73
C THR A 51 33.16 6.47 -7.23
N GLY A 52 31.92 6.72 -7.71
CA GLY A 52 31.65 6.95 -9.12
C GLY A 52 32.07 8.35 -9.62
N PRO A 53 32.38 8.51 -10.93
CA PRO A 53 32.85 9.77 -11.51
C PRO A 53 31.86 10.94 -11.36
N ASP A 54 30.55 10.64 -11.24
CA ASP A 54 29.47 11.62 -11.05
C ASP A 54 29.47 12.29 -9.66
N TRP A 55 30.22 11.76 -8.70
CA TRP A 55 30.33 12.31 -7.34
C TRP A 55 31.11 13.63 -7.32
N ASN A 56 32.10 13.77 -8.21
CA ASN A 56 32.98 14.94 -8.30
C ASN A 56 32.26 16.21 -8.80
N GLY A 57 31.10 16.05 -9.46
CA GLY A 57 30.31 17.16 -9.99
C GLY A 57 29.55 17.98 -8.94
N CYS A 58 29.54 17.56 -7.67
CA CYS A 58 28.86 18.30 -6.59
C CYS A 58 29.53 19.63 -6.21
N CYS A 59 30.85 19.74 -6.38
CA CYS A 59 31.60 20.96 -6.03
C CYS A 59 31.92 21.86 -7.23
N ALA A 60 31.71 21.39 -8.47
CA ALA A 60 32.23 22.08 -9.65
C ALA A 60 31.33 23.20 -10.19
N SER A 61 30.12 23.40 -9.66
CA SER A 61 29.12 24.32 -10.23
C SER A 61 28.72 25.45 -9.27
N SER A 62 29.68 26.20 -8.74
CA SER A 62 29.40 27.43 -7.97
C SER A 62 30.22 28.63 -8.44
N GLN A 63 30.24 28.92 -9.75
CA GLN A 63 30.88 30.16 -10.20
C GLN A 63 29.97 31.39 -10.25
N ASN A 64 28.63 31.31 -10.12
CA ASN A 64 27.78 32.52 -10.28
C ASN A 64 26.50 32.55 -9.41
N THR A 65 26.58 32.28 -8.11
CA THR A 65 25.50 32.72 -7.21
C THR A 65 26.01 32.88 -5.77
N THR A 66 25.99 34.14 -5.34
CA THR A 66 26.31 34.63 -4.02
C THR A 66 25.39 34.02 -2.95
N LEU A 67 26.01 33.60 -1.84
CA LEU A 67 25.39 33.38 -0.51
C LEU A 67 24.29 32.30 -0.43
N LEU A 68 24.66 31.00 -0.34
CA LEU A 68 24.23 30.06 0.73
C LEU A 68 24.66 28.59 0.51
N SER A 69 25.94 28.27 0.22
CA SER A 69 26.44 26.93 0.55
C SER A 69 27.96 26.93 0.72
N ASN A 70 28.37 26.96 1.98
CA ASN A 70 29.75 26.76 2.39
C ASN A 70 30.11 25.28 2.12
N CYS A 71 30.64 24.96 0.94
CA CYS A 71 31.18 23.64 0.66
C CYS A 71 32.45 23.44 1.49
N SER A 72 32.27 22.96 2.71
CA SER A 72 33.36 22.46 3.54
C SER A 72 34.08 21.36 2.77
N ILE A 73 35.41 21.45 2.72
CA ILE A 73 36.36 20.49 2.14
C ILE A 73 36.14 19.05 2.66
N ASN A 74 35.33 18.87 3.72
CA ASN A 74 35.03 17.59 4.34
C ASN A 74 33.63 16.99 4.04
N ARG A 75 32.75 17.59 3.20
CA ARG A 75 31.51 16.91 2.77
C ARG A 75 30.81 17.56 1.55
N PRO A 76 30.88 16.96 0.36
CA PRO A 76 30.07 17.35 -0.79
C PRO A 76 28.84 16.43 -0.89
N THR A 77 27.84 16.57 -0.03
CA THR A 77 26.68 15.66 -0.09
C THR A 77 25.56 16.23 -0.96
N CYS A 78 25.67 16.07 -2.29
CA CYS A 78 24.42 16.04 -3.08
C CYS A 78 23.71 14.71 -2.78
N CYS A 79 22.82 14.73 -1.79
CA CYS A 79 21.99 13.57 -1.47
C CYS A 79 20.90 13.41 -2.53
N SER A 80 21.23 12.71 -3.62
CA SER A 80 20.27 12.31 -4.65
C SER A 80 20.22 10.79 -4.74
N TYR A 81 19.00 10.23 -4.70
CA TYR A 81 18.76 8.78 -4.74
C TYR A 81 19.46 8.12 -5.94
N ARG A 82 19.41 8.74 -7.12
CA ARG A 82 20.07 8.24 -8.36
C ARG A 82 21.60 8.17 -8.26
N ARG A 83 22.24 9.00 -7.43
CA ARG A 83 23.70 9.03 -7.27
C ARG A 83 24.20 8.07 -6.19
N VAL A 84 23.40 7.84 -5.16
CA VAL A 84 23.77 6.97 -4.05
C VAL A 84 23.54 5.50 -4.40
N PHE A 85 22.41 5.19 -5.04
CA PHE A 85 22.01 3.82 -5.34
C PHE A 85 22.32 3.46 -6.79
N PRO A 86 22.99 2.31 -7.05
CA PRO A 86 23.26 1.85 -8.40
C PRO A 86 21.96 1.43 -9.11
N ASN A 87 21.90 1.64 -10.43
CA ASN A 87 20.72 1.27 -11.22
C ASN A 87 20.31 -0.20 -11.01
N ALA A 88 21.28 -1.12 -10.92
CA ALA A 88 21.03 -2.54 -10.66
C ALA A 88 20.26 -2.80 -9.36
N PHE A 89 20.54 -2.04 -8.30
CA PHE A 89 19.81 -2.11 -7.03
C PHE A 89 18.37 -1.62 -7.20
N ILE A 90 18.17 -0.51 -7.92
CA ILE A 90 16.84 0.03 -8.17
C ILE A 90 16.00 -0.94 -9.02
N TYR A 91 16.58 -1.56 -10.04
CA TYR A 91 15.88 -2.58 -10.85
C TYR A 91 15.49 -3.81 -10.04
N LEU A 92 16.39 -4.32 -9.21
CA LEU A 92 16.14 -5.49 -8.38
C LEU A 92 15.03 -5.20 -7.36
N GLU A 93 15.01 -4.00 -6.79
CA GLU A 93 13.97 -3.57 -5.86
C GLU A 93 12.61 -3.56 -6.56
N VAL A 94 12.52 -2.88 -7.70
CA VAL A 94 11.24 -2.65 -8.36
C VAL A 94 10.73 -3.87 -9.12
N TYR A 95 11.57 -4.50 -9.95
CA TYR A 95 11.15 -5.64 -10.78
C TYR A 95 11.38 -6.99 -10.11
N GLY A 96 12.36 -7.10 -9.21
CA GLY A 96 12.66 -8.35 -8.51
C GLY A 96 11.81 -8.56 -7.27
N LEU A 97 11.45 -7.50 -6.54
CA LEU A 97 10.72 -7.60 -5.28
C LEU A 97 9.32 -6.99 -5.34
N VAL A 98 9.21 -5.71 -5.71
CA VAL A 98 7.95 -4.97 -5.63
C VAL A 98 6.93 -5.47 -6.67
N LEU A 99 7.29 -5.54 -7.95
CA LEU A 99 6.39 -5.96 -9.01
C LEU A 99 5.87 -7.40 -8.80
N PRO A 100 6.72 -8.41 -8.50
CA PRO A 100 6.23 -9.76 -8.22
C PRO A 100 5.34 -9.81 -6.98
N ALA A 101 5.68 -9.09 -5.90
CA ALA A 101 4.82 -9.00 -4.73
C ALA A 101 3.43 -8.43 -5.07
N ILE A 102 3.36 -7.39 -5.91
CA ILE A 102 2.09 -6.80 -6.34
C ILE A 102 1.29 -7.79 -7.19
N LEU A 103 1.93 -8.44 -8.16
CA LEU A 103 1.28 -9.44 -9.02
C LEU A 103 0.76 -10.63 -8.22
N THR A 104 1.50 -11.08 -7.20
CA THR A 104 1.02 -12.15 -6.31
C THR A 104 -0.18 -11.71 -5.48
N ILE A 105 -0.16 -10.48 -4.94
CA ILE A 105 -1.32 -9.92 -4.22
C ILE A 105 -2.53 -9.84 -5.15
N ALA A 106 -2.35 -9.37 -6.39
CA ALA A 106 -3.36 -9.31 -7.43
C ALA A 106 -3.96 -10.68 -7.76
N GLY A 107 -3.08 -11.68 -7.94
CA GLY A 107 -3.49 -13.05 -8.24
C GLY A 107 -4.26 -13.67 -7.07
N MET A 108 -3.79 -13.46 -5.83
CA MET A 108 -4.45 -13.93 -4.62
C MET A 108 -5.84 -13.31 -4.47
N THR A 109 -5.97 -11.98 -4.55
CA THR A 109 -7.26 -11.28 -4.44
C THR A 109 -8.21 -11.67 -5.56
N GLY A 110 -7.72 -11.80 -6.79
CA GLY A 110 -8.50 -12.29 -7.93
C GLY A 110 -9.01 -13.72 -7.73
N ARG A 111 -8.17 -14.61 -7.21
CA ARG A 111 -8.56 -15.98 -6.85
C ARG A 111 -9.61 -16.01 -5.74
N VAL A 112 -9.47 -15.20 -4.69
CA VAL A 112 -10.51 -15.06 -3.64
C VAL A 112 -11.82 -14.66 -4.27
N LEU A 113 -11.84 -13.58 -5.06
CA LEU A 113 -13.04 -13.08 -5.71
C LEU A 113 -13.69 -14.13 -6.61
N TRP A 114 -12.88 -14.93 -7.32
CA TRP A 114 -13.34 -16.04 -8.15
C TRP A 114 -13.99 -17.17 -7.32
N ILE A 115 -13.36 -17.58 -6.22
CA ILE A 115 -13.89 -18.63 -5.34
C ILE A 115 -15.17 -18.16 -4.67
N THR A 116 -15.20 -16.94 -4.14
CA THR A 116 -16.41 -16.33 -3.56
C THR A 116 -17.53 -16.22 -4.59
N ARG A 117 -17.20 -15.95 -5.87
CA ARG A 117 -18.15 -16.00 -6.99
C ARG A 117 -18.78 -17.38 -7.18
N GLY A 118 -17.97 -18.43 -7.15
CA GLY A 118 -18.45 -19.81 -7.25
C GLY A 118 -19.37 -20.17 -6.07
N GLN A 119 -18.87 -20.00 -4.86
CA GLN A 119 -19.59 -20.31 -3.61
C GLN A 119 -20.94 -19.59 -3.53
N LEU A 120 -21.00 -18.29 -3.86
CA LEU A 120 -22.25 -17.56 -3.82
C LEU A 120 -23.23 -18.00 -4.91
N LYS A 121 -22.74 -18.31 -6.12
CA LYS A 121 -23.58 -18.82 -7.21
C LYS A 121 -24.27 -20.13 -6.81
N ASP A 122 -23.56 -20.98 -6.09
CA ASP A 122 -24.11 -22.24 -5.60
C ASP A 122 -25.09 -22.03 -4.43
N ILE A 123 -24.82 -21.11 -3.51
CA ILE A 123 -25.77 -20.71 -2.45
C ILE A 123 -27.07 -20.17 -3.06
N CYS A 124 -26.98 -19.26 -4.06
CA CYS A 124 -28.16 -18.73 -4.75
C CYS A 124 -28.94 -19.82 -5.50
N ARG A 125 -28.26 -20.83 -6.05
CA ARG A 125 -28.91 -21.99 -6.70
C ARG A 125 -29.63 -22.86 -5.68
N LEU A 126 -29.01 -23.13 -4.54
CA LEU A 126 -29.61 -23.91 -3.46
C LEU A 126 -30.85 -23.19 -2.89
N HIS A 127 -30.77 -21.90 -2.61
CA HIS A 127 -31.90 -21.12 -2.13
C HIS A 127 -33.06 -21.10 -3.13
N ARG A 128 -32.77 -20.95 -4.43
CA ARG A 128 -33.77 -21.06 -5.51
C ARG A 128 -34.46 -22.43 -5.55
N SER A 129 -33.77 -23.50 -5.14
CA SER A 129 -34.35 -24.84 -5.07
C SER A 129 -35.24 -25.06 -3.85
N VAL A 130 -34.97 -24.35 -2.74
CA VAL A 130 -35.67 -24.49 -1.46
C VAL A 130 -36.90 -23.58 -1.37
N GLU A 131 -36.84 -22.36 -1.92
CA GLU A 131 -37.84 -21.31 -1.68
C GLU A 131 -38.49 -20.86 -2.99
N ARG A 132 -39.56 -21.57 -3.40
CA ARG A 132 -40.37 -21.22 -4.58
C ARG A 132 -41.45 -20.20 -4.19
N GLY A 133 -41.13 -18.90 -4.19
CA GLY A 133 -42.13 -17.84 -3.92
C GLY A 133 -41.63 -16.42 -4.17
N SER A 134 -42.55 -15.46 -4.35
CA SER A 134 -42.26 -14.03 -4.65
C SER A 134 -41.36 -13.33 -3.63
N GLN A 135 -41.37 -13.79 -2.36
CA GLN A 135 -40.50 -13.29 -1.29
C GLN A 135 -39.01 -13.63 -1.51
N ALA A 136 -38.71 -14.72 -2.22
CA ALA A 136 -37.34 -15.10 -2.56
C ALA A 136 -36.71 -14.14 -3.58
N SER A 137 -37.51 -13.53 -4.46
CA SER A 137 -37.05 -12.61 -5.51
C SER A 137 -36.46 -11.31 -4.94
N ASP A 138 -37.16 -10.66 -4.00
CA ASP A 138 -36.70 -9.40 -3.41
C ASP A 138 -35.47 -9.59 -2.51
N GLN A 139 -35.42 -10.69 -1.76
CA GLN A 139 -34.27 -11.04 -0.93
C GLN A 139 -33.05 -11.41 -1.79
N GLU A 140 -33.23 -12.17 -2.87
CA GLU A 140 -32.20 -12.48 -3.86
C GLU A 140 -31.65 -11.22 -4.51
N GLN A 141 -32.52 -10.29 -4.92
CA GLN A 141 -32.11 -9.03 -5.55
C GLN A 141 -31.29 -8.15 -4.58
N ARG A 142 -31.67 -8.11 -3.30
CA ARG A 142 -30.95 -7.36 -2.26
C ARG A 142 -29.58 -7.98 -1.95
N LEU A 143 -29.48 -9.31 -1.93
CA LEU A 143 -28.23 -10.04 -1.76
C LEU A 143 -27.31 -9.85 -2.97
N ASN A 144 -27.83 -10.01 -4.19
CA ASN A 144 -27.10 -9.77 -5.43
C ASN A 144 -26.61 -8.33 -5.56
N LEU A 145 -27.39 -7.33 -5.13
CA LEU A 145 -26.97 -5.93 -5.10
C LEU A 145 -25.86 -5.66 -4.09
N ARG A 146 -26.01 -6.12 -2.84
CA ARG A 146 -24.96 -5.99 -1.81
C ARG A 146 -23.68 -6.69 -2.22
N TYR A 147 -23.82 -7.87 -2.81
CA TYR A 147 -22.72 -8.65 -3.34
C TYR A 147 -22.01 -7.95 -4.51
N THR A 148 -22.76 -7.52 -5.53
CA THR A 148 -22.22 -6.81 -6.68
C THR A 148 -21.52 -5.54 -6.22
N ARG A 149 -22.12 -4.80 -5.28
CA ARG A 149 -21.51 -3.61 -4.69
C ARG A 149 -20.20 -3.92 -3.95
N CYS A 150 -20.14 -5.01 -3.19
CA CYS A 150 -18.93 -5.44 -2.50
C CYS A 150 -17.82 -5.85 -3.48
N VAL A 151 -18.13 -6.68 -4.48
CA VAL A 151 -17.17 -7.14 -5.49
C VAL A 151 -16.68 -5.98 -6.34
N VAL A 152 -17.59 -5.11 -6.79
CA VAL A 152 -17.26 -3.91 -7.55
C VAL A 152 -16.39 -3.00 -6.70
N ALA A 153 -16.73 -2.78 -5.43
CA ALA A 153 -15.92 -1.96 -4.52
C ALA A 153 -14.52 -2.55 -4.32
N VAL A 154 -14.37 -3.83 -4.01
CA VAL A 154 -13.06 -4.47 -3.81
C VAL A 154 -12.24 -4.45 -5.09
N SER A 155 -12.85 -4.73 -6.25
CA SER A 155 -12.17 -4.71 -7.54
C SER A 155 -11.75 -3.30 -7.96
N LEU A 156 -12.63 -2.30 -7.78
CA LEU A 156 -12.30 -0.89 -8.04
C LEU A 156 -11.20 -0.40 -7.11
N THR A 157 -11.24 -0.78 -5.83
CA THR A 157 -10.20 -0.42 -4.87
C THR A 157 -8.87 -0.99 -5.30
N PHE A 158 -8.85 -2.28 -5.66
CA PHE A 158 -7.67 -2.95 -6.17
C PHE A 158 -7.12 -2.25 -7.43
N LEU A 159 -7.97 -1.98 -8.41
CA LEU A 159 -7.55 -1.28 -9.63
C LEU A 159 -7.05 0.14 -9.33
N ALA A 160 -7.77 0.90 -8.50
CA ALA A 160 -7.45 2.28 -8.17
C ALA A 160 -6.19 2.42 -7.31
N CYS A 161 -5.85 1.44 -6.47
CA CYS A 161 -4.63 1.51 -5.67
C CYS A 161 -3.41 0.91 -6.39
N TRP A 162 -3.56 -0.19 -7.12
CA TRP A 162 -2.42 -0.89 -7.70
C TRP A 162 -2.05 -0.42 -9.12
N VAL A 163 -3.03 -0.09 -9.97
CA VAL A 163 -2.73 0.31 -11.37
C VAL A 163 -1.95 1.63 -11.43
N PRO A 164 -2.36 2.72 -10.73
CA PRO A 164 -1.57 3.95 -10.72
C PRO A 164 -0.18 3.75 -10.13
N TYR A 165 -0.05 2.86 -9.14
CA TYR A 165 1.25 2.53 -8.55
C TYR A 165 2.15 1.78 -9.53
N LEU A 166 1.64 0.79 -10.27
CA LEU A 166 2.42 0.07 -11.29
C LEU A 166 2.87 1.00 -12.43
N ILE A 167 1.98 1.87 -12.88
CA ILE A 167 2.28 2.90 -13.88
C ILE A 167 3.36 3.84 -13.33
N TYR A 168 3.20 4.34 -12.11
CA TYR A 168 4.19 5.17 -11.42
C TYR A 168 5.58 4.51 -11.40
N MET A 169 5.67 3.25 -10.95
CA MET A 169 6.95 2.54 -10.84
C MET A 169 7.62 2.35 -12.22
N HIS A 170 6.85 1.99 -13.25
CA HIS A 170 7.37 1.83 -14.61
C HIS A 170 7.82 3.16 -15.21
N VAL A 171 7.05 4.22 -15.00
CA VAL A 171 7.35 5.57 -15.47
C VAL A 171 8.59 6.12 -14.75
N CYS A 172 8.72 5.93 -13.43
CA CYS A 172 9.90 6.31 -12.66
C CYS A 172 11.17 5.61 -13.17
N ILE A 173 11.09 4.31 -13.48
CA ILE A 173 12.24 3.59 -14.05
C ILE A 173 12.55 4.05 -15.47
N GLY A 174 11.55 4.19 -16.33
CA GLY A 174 11.73 4.72 -17.68
C GLY A 174 12.47 6.06 -17.64
N PHE A 175 12.15 6.92 -16.68
CA PHE A 175 12.84 8.19 -16.44
C PHE A 175 14.25 8.05 -15.85
N LEU A 176 14.49 7.09 -14.95
CA LEU A 176 15.83 6.80 -14.42
C LEU A 176 16.81 6.35 -15.51
N ILE A 177 16.31 5.63 -16.51
CA ILE A 177 17.11 5.09 -17.63
C ILE A 177 17.40 6.16 -18.68
N SER A 178 16.42 6.99 -19.01
CA SER A 178 16.47 7.83 -20.22
C SER A 178 17.37 9.06 -20.11
N ASP A 179 18.14 9.22 -19.01
CA ASP A 179 19.07 10.33 -18.73
C ASP A 179 18.52 11.74 -19.02
N THR A 180 17.20 11.84 -19.14
CA THR A 180 16.52 13.01 -19.67
C THR A 180 16.34 13.96 -18.50
N LYS A 181 17.13 15.03 -18.47
CA LYS A 181 16.95 16.17 -17.55
C LYS A 181 15.54 16.72 -17.72
N ARG A 182 14.60 16.33 -16.86
CA ARG A 182 13.22 16.86 -16.88
C ARG A 182 12.80 17.42 -15.52
N SER A 183 11.91 18.42 -15.60
CA SER A 183 11.46 19.32 -14.54
C SER A 183 11.18 18.62 -13.20
N SER A 184 11.75 19.18 -12.13
CA SER A 184 11.54 18.78 -10.73
C SER A 184 10.06 18.59 -10.38
N THR A 185 9.18 19.42 -10.97
CA THR A 185 7.72 19.37 -10.76
C THR A 185 7.12 18.02 -11.16
N THR A 186 7.57 17.41 -12.27
CA THR A 186 7.04 16.11 -12.73
C THR A 186 7.40 15.00 -11.76
N HIS A 187 8.63 15.00 -11.24
CA HIS A 187 9.07 14.00 -10.25
C HIS A 187 8.32 14.14 -8.92
N ILE A 188 8.07 15.38 -8.47
CA ILE A 188 7.31 15.65 -7.24
C ILE A 188 5.86 15.18 -7.40
N VAL A 189 5.17 15.58 -8.47
CA VAL A 189 3.77 15.19 -8.71
C VAL A 189 3.64 13.68 -8.80
N LEU A 190 4.56 13.03 -9.51
CA LEU A 190 4.58 11.58 -9.69
C LEU A 190 4.78 10.89 -8.33
N SER A 191 5.72 11.36 -7.51
CA SER A 191 5.98 10.81 -6.16
C SER A 191 4.79 10.98 -5.23
N CYS A 192 4.16 12.16 -5.24
CA CYS A 192 2.95 12.42 -4.45
C CYS A 192 1.78 11.52 -4.88
N ALA A 193 1.60 11.27 -6.18
CA ALA A 193 0.58 10.37 -6.69
C ALA A 193 0.84 8.91 -6.27
N GLY A 194 2.09 8.46 -6.33
CA GLY A 194 2.51 7.12 -5.88
C GLY A 194 2.24 6.91 -4.40
N ILE A 195 2.70 7.84 -3.54
CA ILE A 195 2.49 7.77 -2.09
C ILE A 195 1.00 7.91 -1.74
N GLY A 196 0.28 8.80 -2.41
CA GLY A 196 -1.15 9.03 -2.21
C GLY A 196 -2.00 7.78 -2.47
N SER A 197 -1.60 6.95 -3.45
CA SER A 197 -2.31 5.71 -3.78
C SER A 197 -2.34 4.70 -2.62
N MET A 198 -1.33 4.71 -1.73
CA MET A 198 -1.29 3.87 -0.53
C MET A 198 -2.30 4.31 0.55
N ALA A 199 -2.64 5.60 0.59
CA ALA A 199 -3.63 6.13 1.54
C ALA A 199 -5.08 5.77 1.16
N VAL A 200 -5.32 5.37 -0.10
CA VAL A 200 -6.65 4.97 -0.58
C VAL A 200 -7.11 3.68 0.07
N VAL A 201 -6.19 2.75 0.37
CA VAL A 201 -6.54 1.43 0.91
C VAL A 201 -7.21 1.52 2.30
N PRO A 202 -6.65 2.23 3.31
CA PRO A 202 -7.32 2.47 4.58
C PRO A 202 -8.63 3.24 4.45
N LEU A 203 -8.71 4.24 3.57
CA LEU A 203 -9.91 5.05 3.38
C LEU A 203 -11.06 4.21 2.84
N VAL A 204 -10.82 3.37 1.85
CA VAL A 204 -11.87 2.51 1.30
C VAL A 204 -12.28 1.43 2.31
N LEU A 205 -11.33 0.85 3.04
CA LEU A 205 -11.68 -0.10 4.11
C LEU A 205 -12.51 0.55 5.22
N GLY A 206 -12.22 1.80 5.59
CA GLY A 206 -13.00 2.56 6.58
C GLY A 206 -14.41 2.94 6.09
N LEU A 207 -14.57 3.25 4.80
CA LEU A 207 -15.87 3.61 4.21
C LEU A 207 -16.76 2.39 3.95
N VAL A 208 -16.18 1.23 3.60
CA VAL A 208 -16.93 0.01 3.27
C VAL A 208 -17.30 -0.78 4.51
N ASN A 209 -16.50 -0.70 5.59
CA ASN A 209 -16.71 -1.51 6.77
C ASN A 209 -16.92 -0.66 8.03
N ARG A 210 -18.19 -0.52 8.44
CA ARG A 210 -18.61 0.29 9.59
C ARG A 210 -17.95 -0.16 10.90
N GLN A 211 -17.59 -1.44 11.02
CA GLN A 211 -16.87 -1.98 12.18
C GLN A 211 -15.48 -1.37 12.40
N TYR A 212 -14.82 -0.86 11.35
CA TYR A 212 -13.52 -0.18 11.47
C TYR A 212 -13.65 1.31 11.83
N THR A 213 -14.78 1.94 11.48
CA THR A 213 -15.05 3.35 11.79
C THR A 213 -15.79 3.55 13.11
N GLU A 214 -16.50 2.54 13.63
CA GLU A 214 -17.18 2.58 14.93
C GLU A 214 -16.23 2.91 16.10
N PRO A 215 -15.06 2.27 16.26
CA PRO A 215 -14.16 2.58 17.37
C PRO A 215 -13.54 3.97 17.23
N ALA A 216 -13.19 4.38 16.01
CA ALA A 216 -12.66 5.72 15.74
C ALA A 216 -13.72 6.80 16.03
N TYR A 217 -14.97 6.57 15.64
CA TYR A 217 -16.09 7.44 15.92
C TYR A 217 -16.36 7.55 17.43
N GLN A 218 -16.36 6.43 18.15
CA GLN A 218 -16.50 6.41 19.62
C GLN A 218 -15.36 7.15 20.32
N LEU A 219 -14.13 7.05 19.81
CA LEU A 219 -12.97 7.73 20.38
C LEU A 219 -13.02 9.24 20.12
N VAL A 220 -13.41 9.65 18.91
CA VAL A 220 -13.67 11.06 18.56
C VAL A 220 -14.82 11.63 19.37
N GLN A 221 -15.88 10.85 19.60
CA GLN A 221 -17.01 11.26 20.42
C GLN A 221 -16.59 11.43 21.88
N LYS A 222 -15.85 10.47 22.46
CA LYS A 222 -15.27 10.61 23.81
C LYS A 222 -14.34 11.81 23.95
N LEU A 223 -13.53 12.11 22.94
CA LEU A 223 -12.64 13.27 22.95
C LEU A 223 -13.42 14.58 22.85
N ARG A 224 -14.46 14.62 22.02
CA ARG A 224 -15.37 15.78 21.89
C ARG A 224 -16.14 16.03 23.18
N ASP A 225 -16.61 14.98 23.82
CA ASP A 225 -17.35 15.07 25.08
C ASP A 225 -16.44 15.55 26.22
N ARG A 226 -15.17 15.08 26.25
CA ARG A 226 -14.13 15.59 27.16
C ARG A 226 -13.79 17.05 26.90
N TRP A 227 -13.68 17.47 25.64
CA TRP A 227 -13.44 18.88 25.30
C TRP A 227 -14.62 19.79 25.68
N ARG A 228 -15.86 19.33 25.51
CA ARG A 228 -17.05 20.08 25.93
C ARG A 228 -17.17 20.22 27.45
N THR A 229 -16.79 19.19 28.20
CA THR A 229 -16.78 19.25 29.67
C THR A 229 -15.68 20.18 30.18
N GLN A 230 -14.49 20.10 29.60
CA GLN A 230 -13.36 20.97 29.97
C GLN A 230 -13.63 22.45 29.63
N GLY A 231 -14.30 22.75 28.52
CA GLY A 231 -14.73 24.10 28.15
C GLY A 231 -15.93 24.64 28.96
N SER A 232 -16.66 23.81 29.69
CA SER A 232 -17.72 24.28 30.62
C SER A 232 -17.18 24.59 32.02
N GLU A 233 -16.11 23.92 32.47
CA GLU A 233 -15.43 24.25 33.73
C GLU A 233 -14.66 25.58 33.64
N GLU A 234 -14.12 25.93 32.46
CA GLU A 234 -13.35 27.17 32.26
C GLU A 234 -14.23 28.44 32.16
N VAL A 235 -15.54 28.29 31.97
CA VAL A 235 -16.52 29.42 31.91
C VAL A 235 -17.24 29.63 33.25
N ALA A 236 -17.06 28.71 34.22
CA ALA A 236 -17.69 28.74 35.54
C ALA A 236 -16.76 29.27 36.66
N VAL A 237 -15.57 29.78 36.32
CA VAL A 237 -14.60 30.43 37.22
C VAL A 237 -14.46 31.90 36.84
#